data_AF-A0A9P4NJ70-F1
#
_entry.id   AF-A0A9P4NJ70-F1
#
_cell.length_a   1.000
_cell.length_b   1.000
_cell.length_c   1.000
_cell.angle_alpha   90.00
_cell.angle_beta   90.00
_cell.angle_gamma   90.00
#
_symmetry.space_group_name_H-M   'P 1'
#
loop_
_entity.id
_entity.type
_entity.pdbx_description
1 polymer ?
#
loop_
_entity_poly.entity_id
_entity_poly.type
_entity_poly.pdbx_seq_one_letter_code
_entity_poly.pdbx_strand_id
1 'polypeptide(L)'
;MSFNPRMSMMGSQPGTNRKQQQQPEPDDAFMMPDAEIATCITEIGVPCTIEDLRKPNPQQVQKMFEHFAYILMNTTRDVVAPAMKAAADEIVGPDSDKLFSADTRDLMGLFVMLRKLLSEQCSITDLSFADIYRPNHARLTKILSYIINFVRFRESQTTVIDKHFDEAERTKLRVQQLYSEKENLEARLMQLQRERATVEKANKEKEAQLAELKPKLRQLDITKDKLQQEWKRCETETERLKEVYEERATSLDNLRQEADKLKPYTLQKPETLETNLRELNATLATERSQIELFERRTRALQTSSDSFTTCATDVQSLTRLLTDLSSDLQKEEDEQAKASRHRDALSERVSSVEDVERQERLLQKQLDSINGRTEKLRRGAEEKSEGARGRMDELQGVHRELVKERGEKGREVERRRVRIEQVEKKMADLKEQIENEVQAAREEYVKMESHIRLYINEMESSIS
;
A
#
# COMPACT_ATOMS: atom_id res chain seq x y z
N MET A 1 -15.36 3.06 102.36
CA MET A 1 -16.48 4.03 102.46
C MET A 1 -15.88 5.36 102.01
N SER A 2 -16.33 6.10 101.00
CA SER A 2 -17.64 6.31 100.37
C SER A 2 -17.37 7.09 99.07
N PHE A 3 -17.67 6.53 97.91
CA PHE A 3 -18.79 6.88 97.02
C PHE A 3 -18.84 8.34 96.49
N ASN A 4 -18.70 8.40 95.17
CA ASN A 4 -18.83 9.51 94.19
C ASN A 4 -20.19 10.24 94.23
N PRO A 5 -20.30 11.41 93.57
CA PRO A 5 -20.96 11.37 92.25
C PRO A 5 -20.31 12.27 91.18
N ARG A 6 -20.18 11.70 89.97
CA ARG A 6 -19.98 12.42 88.70
C ARG A 6 -21.25 13.20 88.34
N MET A 7 -21.09 14.46 87.92
CA MET A 7 -22.03 15.12 87.02
C MET A 7 -21.31 15.59 85.76
N SER A 8 -21.94 15.27 84.64
CA SER A 8 -21.64 15.73 83.28
C SER A 8 -21.97 17.22 83.15
N MET A 9 -21.18 17.97 82.37
CA MET A 9 -21.70 18.96 81.41
C MET A 9 -20.63 19.34 80.37
N MET A 10 -21.08 19.32 79.13
CA MET A 10 -20.46 19.77 77.89
C MET A 10 -20.18 21.29 77.90
N GLY A 11 -19.13 21.76 77.22
CA GLY A 11 -18.96 23.20 76.95
C GLY A 11 -17.65 23.63 76.29
N SER A 12 -17.50 23.33 75.00
CA SER A 12 -16.78 24.10 73.95
C SER A 12 -15.51 24.91 74.28
N GLN A 13 -14.37 24.51 73.69
CA GLN A 13 -13.29 25.43 73.30
C GLN A 13 -12.61 24.98 71.97
N PRO A 14 -12.05 25.93 71.19
CA PRO A 14 -11.84 25.80 69.74
C PRO A 14 -10.54 25.07 69.37
N GLY A 15 -10.65 24.19 68.37
CA GLY A 15 -9.54 23.44 67.82
C GLY A 15 -8.56 24.32 67.04
N THR A 16 -7.33 24.37 67.53
CA THR A 16 -6.16 24.94 66.87
C THR A 16 -5.75 24.09 65.68
N ASN A 17 -5.80 24.70 64.49
CA ASN A 17 -5.31 24.14 63.23
C ASN A 17 -3.79 23.95 63.30
N ARG A 18 -3.35 22.73 63.60
CA ARG A 18 -1.94 22.33 63.50
C ARG A 18 -1.66 21.98 62.03
N LYS A 19 -1.10 22.93 61.27
CA LYS A 19 -0.47 22.67 59.98
C LYS A 19 0.60 21.58 60.18
N GLN A 20 0.30 20.35 59.78
CA GLN A 20 1.33 19.36 59.50
C GLN A 20 2.12 19.87 58.29
N GLN A 21 3.36 20.30 58.56
CA GLN A 21 4.38 20.41 57.52
C GLN A 21 4.55 19.02 56.92
N GLN A 22 4.04 18.84 55.70
CA GLN A 22 4.42 17.74 54.83
C GLN A 22 5.94 17.84 54.64
N GLN A 23 6.62 16.76 55.00
CA GLN A 23 8.01 16.54 54.60
C GLN A 23 8.07 16.61 53.06
N PRO A 24 9.09 17.26 52.47
CA PRO A 24 9.26 17.22 51.02
C PRO A 24 9.51 15.76 50.61
N GLU A 25 8.61 15.22 49.79
CA GLU A 25 8.85 13.95 49.10
C GLU A 25 10.16 14.04 48.32
N PRO A 26 10.94 12.95 48.24
CA PRO A 26 12.20 12.94 47.48
C PRO A 26 11.90 13.34 46.03
N ASP A 27 12.79 14.10 45.40
CA ASP A 27 12.68 14.56 44.01
C ASP A 27 12.03 13.48 43.14
N ASP A 28 10.77 13.73 42.76
CA ASP A 28 9.94 12.82 42.00
C ASP A 28 10.59 12.74 40.60
N ALA A 29 11.38 11.68 40.38
CA ALA A 29 12.36 11.54 39.30
C ALA A 29 11.78 11.69 37.87
N PHE A 30 10.45 11.73 37.76
CA PHE A 30 9.70 11.82 36.53
C PHE A 30 8.99 13.17 36.34
N MET A 31 9.10 14.13 37.27
CA MET A 31 8.50 15.46 37.16
C MET A 31 9.22 16.30 36.12
N MET A 32 8.47 16.84 35.15
CA MET A 32 9.00 17.73 34.11
C MET A 32 8.62 19.19 34.35
N PRO A 33 9.36 20.16 33.78
CA PRO A 33 8.97 21.57 33.84
C PRO A 33 7.67 21.85 33.08
N ASP A 34 6.82 22.75 33.61
CA ASP A 34 5.53 23.13 33.01
C ASP A 34 5.64 23.53 31.52
N ALA A 35 6.76 24.14 31.13
CA ALA A 35 7.02 24.55 29.74
C ALA A 35 7.23 23.36 28.79
N GLU A 36 7.92 22.31 29.26
CA GLU A 36 8.13 21.08 28.48
C GLU A 36 6.83 20.28 28.38
N ILE A 37 6.05 20.24 29.46
CA ILE A 37 4.74 19.58 29.49
C ILE A 37 3.80 20.24 28.47
N ALA A 38 3.68 21.57 28.47
CA ALA A 38 2.83 22.28 27.50
C ALA A 38 3.26 22.04 26.05
N THR A 39 4.57 21.98 25.79
CA THR A 39 5.12 21.73 24.46
C THR A 39 4.81 20.31 23.99
N CYS A 40 5.10 19.29 24.80
CA CYS A 40 4.81 17.90 24.46
C CYS A 40 3.32 17.62 24.31
N ILE A 41 2.45 18.22 25.13
CA ILE A 41 0.99 18.08 24.98
C ILE A 41 0.51 18.69 23.66
N THR A 42 1.09 19.82 23.27
CA THR A 42 0.80 20.47 21.98
C THR A 42 1.29 19.62 20.81
N GLU A 43 2.46 18.98 20.92
CA GLU A 43 2.99 18.03 19.93
C GLU A 43 2.11 16.79 19.79
N ILE A 44 1.52 16.31 20.90
CA ILE A 44 0.56 15.19 20.91
C ILE A 44 -0.80 15.59 20.30
N GLY A 45 -1.02 16.88 20.04
CA GLY A 45 -2.16 17.41 19.27
C GLY A 45 -3.25 18.09 20.10
N VAL A 46 -3.02 18.36 21.39
CA VAL A 46 -3.94 19.12 22.24
C VAL A 46 -3.37 20.52 22.46
N PRO A 47 -4.03 21.61 22.03
CA PRO A 47 -3.52 22.96 22.26
C PRO A 47 -3.51 23.26 23.77
N CYS A 48 -2.32 23.39 24.35
CA CYS A 48 -2.13 23.64 25.77
C CYS A 48 -1.12 24.77 25.97
N THR A 49 -1.51 25.82 26.68
CA THR A 49 -0.59 26.91 27.06
C THR A 49 -0.10 26.74 28.50
N ILE A 50 1.03 27.37 28.83
CA ILE A 50 1.59 27.37 30.19
C ILE A 50 0.61 27.98 31.21
N GLU A 51 -0.25 28.91 30.77
CA GLU A 51 -1.29 29.51 31.60
C GLU A 51 -2.46 28.53 31.88
N ASP A 52 -2.80 27.67 30.92
CA ASP A 52 -3.82 26.63 31.08
C ASP A 52 -3.38 25.54 32.07
N LEU A 53 -2.08 25.26 32.17
CA LEU A 53 -1.55 24.37 33.20
C LEU A 53 -1.70 25.02 34.58
N ARG A 54 -1.27 26.28 34.74
CA ARG A 54 -1.33 27.01 36.03
C ARG A 54 -2.75 27.26 36.53
N LYS A 55 -3.73 27.40 35.63
CA LYS A 55 -5.16 27.52 35.94
C LYS A 55 -5.96 26.50 35.13
N PRO A 56 -5.98 25.23 35.57
CA PRO A 56 -6.56 24.17 34.77
C PRO A 56 -8.08 24.31 34.66
N ASN A 57 -8.56 24.42 33.43
CA ASN A 57 -9.99 24.40 33.12
C ASN A 57 -10.48 22.93 33.08
N PRO A 58 -11.47 22.54 33.90
CA PRO A 58 -11.98 21.16 33.93
C PRO A 58 -12.39 20.60 32.57
N GLN A 59 -12.97 21.43 31.69
CA GLN A 59 -13.41 21.00 30.36
C GLN A 59 -12.22 20.72 29.42
N GLN A 60 -11.15 21.51 29.53
CA GLN A 60 -9.94 21.32 28.73
C GLN A 60 -9.16 20.09 29.21
N VAL A 61 -9.10 19.90 30.53
CA VAL A 61 -8.48 18.71 31.15
C VAL A 61 -9.22 17.44 30.76
N GLN A 62 -10.55 17.44 30.74
CA GLN A 62 -11.36 16.32 30.28
C GLN A 62 -11.06 15.95 28.81
N LYS A 63 -11.04 16.94 27.92
CA LYS A 63 -10.71 16.74 26.49
C LYS A 63 -9.30 16.18 26.30
N MET A 64 -8.34 16.66 27.10
CA MET A 64 -6.97 16.20 27.06
C MET A 64 -6.87 14.72 27.48
N PHE A 65 -7.55 14.33 28.57
CA PHE A 65 -7.58 12.92 28.98
C PHE A 65 -8.31 12.01 28.00
N GLU A 66 -9.39 12.49 27.37
CA GLU A 66 -10.08 11.78 26.29
C GLU A 66 -9.16 11.53 25.10
N HIS A 67 -8.38 12.54 24.69
CA HIS A 67 -7.40 12.42 23.62
C HIS A 67 -6.26 11.46 23.97
N PHE A 68 -5.79 11.46 25.22
CA PHE A 68 -4.80 10.46 25.66
C PHE A 68 -5.36 9.03 25.67
N ALA A 69 -6.61 8.84 26.09
CA ALA A 69 -7.28 7.54 26.00
C ALA A 69 -7.40 7.07 24.54
N TYR A 70 -7.70 7.99 23.62
CA TYR A 70 -7.72 7.71 22.19
C TYR A 70 -6.33 7.30 21.67
N ILE A 71 -5.27 8.06 21.96
CA ILE A 71 -3.93 7.76 21.43
C ILE A 71 -3.34 6.48 22.03
N LEU A 72 -3.55 6.24 23.33
CA LEU A 72 -2.90 5.13 24.03
C LEU A 72 -3.69 3.83 23.94
N MET A 73 -5.01 3.88 23.92
CA MET A 73 -5.87 2.69 23.93
C MET A 73 -6.69 2.50 22.65
N ASN A 74 -6.65 3.46 21.71
CA ASN A 74 -7.49 3.50 20.51
C ASN A 74 -9.00 3.37 20.83
N THR A 75 -9.41 3.86 22.01
CA THR A 75 -10.80 3.83 22.45
C THR A 75 -11.45 5.19 22.24
N THR A 76 -12.58 5.19 21.55
CA THR A 76 -13.43 6.38 21.37
C THR A 76 -14.67 6.28 22.24
N ARG A 77 -15.35 7.42 22.43
CA ARG A 77 -16.65 7.48 23.11
C ARG A 77 -17.66 6.48 22.53
N ASP A 78 -17.62 6.23 21.22
CA ASP A 78 -18.51 5.30 20.52
C ASP A 78 -18.27 3.82 20.85
N VAL A 79 -17.07 3.46 21.30
CA VAL A 79 -16.75 2.10 21.76
C VAL A 79 -17.15 1.91 23.22
N VAL A 80 -17.02 2.95 24.04
CA VAL A 80 -17.30 2.92 25.48
C VAL A 80 -18.80 3.02 25.78
N ALA A 81 -19.54 3.88 25.05
CA ALA A 81 -20.96 4.13 25.31
C ALA A 81 -21.85 2.86 25.21
N PRO A 82 -21.70 1.98 24.21
CA PRO A 82 -22.48 0.74 24.13
C PRO A 82 -22.16 -0.25 25.26
N ALA A 83 -20.88 -0.38 25.63
CA ALA A 83 -20.44 -1.25 26.72
C ALA A 83 -20.95 -0.76 28.08
N MET A 84 -20.89 0.55 28.32
CA MET A 84 -21.42 1.17 29.55
C MET A 84 -22.95 1.16 29.60
N LYS A 85 -23.62 1.24 28.45
CA LYS A 85 -25.07 1.06 28.37
C LYS A 85 -25.47 -0.37 28.73
N ALA A 86 -24.82 -1.37 28.15
CA ALA A 86 -25.06 -2.78 28.48
C ALA A 86 -24.82 -3.07 29.99
N ALA A 87 -23.75 -2.52 30.56
CA ALA A 87 -23.46 -2.67 32.00
C ALA A 87 -24.51 -1.98 32.89
N ALA A 88 -25.02 -0.80 32.50
CA ALA A 88 -26.10 -0.12 33.23
C ALA A 88 -27.43 -0.87 33.14
N ASP A 89 -27.74 -1.45 31.97
CA ASP A 89 -28.91 -2.29 31.74
C ASP A 89 -28.84 -3.58 32.58
N GLU A 90 -27.65 -4.13 32.80
CA GLU A 90 -27.45 -5.32 33.66
C GLU A 90 -27.66 -5.03 35.15
N ILE A 91 -27.27 -3.84 35.63
CA ILE A 91 -27.37 -3.48 37.05
C ILE A 91 -28.79 -3.02 37.45
N VAL A 92 -29.48 -2.29 36.56
CA VAL A 92 -30.76 -1.61 36.88
C VAL A 92 -31.94 -2.11 36.04
N GLY A 93 -31.70 -2.87 34.97
CA GLY A 93 -32.74 -3.31 34.04
C GLY A 93 -33.21 -2.17 33.11
N PRO A 94 -34.42 -2.28 32.51
CA PRO A 94 -34.89 -1.39 31.44
C PRO A 94 -35.15 0.09 31.84
N ASP A 95 -35.03 0.44 33.12
CA ASP A 95 -35.09 1.83 33.62
C ASP A 95 -33.71 2.48 33.81
N SER A 96 -32.64 1.81 33.36
CA SER A 96 -31.25 2.30 33.38
C SER A 96 -31.08 3.70 32.78
N ASP A 97 -31.75 3.98 31.66
CA ASP A 97 -31.67 5.24 30.93
C ASP A 97 -32.30 6.43 31.70
N LYS A 98 -33.13 6.18 32.73
CA LYS A 98 -33.73 7.23 33.59
C LYS A 98 -32.88 7.55 34.83
N LEU A 99 -32.17 6.55 35.36
CA LEU A 99 -31.35 6.68 36.58
C LEU A 99 -29.93 7.13 36.27
N PHE A 100 -29.35 6.65 35.17
CA PHE A 100 -28.04 7.04 34.70
C PHE A 100 -28.15 7.73 33.33
N SER A 101 -27.97 9.05 33.33
CA SER A 101 -27.86 9.81 32.07
C SER A 101 -26.76 9.21 31.17
N ALA A 102 -26.91 9.36 29.86
CA ALA A 102 -25.89 8.92 28.91
C ALA A 102 -24.52 9.55 29.22
N ASP A 103 -24.50 10.85 29.56
CA ASP A 103 -23.26 11.56 29.86
C ASP A 103 -22.58 11.09 31.16
N THR A 104 -23.34 10.67 32.18
CA THR A 104 -22.75 10.16 33.43
C THR A 104 -22.17 8.75 33.25
N ARG A 105 -22.78 7.93 32.38
CA ARG A 105 -22.26 6.60 32.02
C ARG A 105 -20.98 6.69 31.21
N ASP A 106 -20.97 7.53 30.17
CA ASP A 106 -19.81 7.73 29.30
C ASP A 106 -18.61 8.25 30.10
N LEU A 107 -18.85 9.19 31.00
CA LEU A 107 -17.82 9.75 31.87
C LEU A 107 -17.30 8.73 32.90
N MET A 108 -18.17 7.90 33.46
CA MET A 108 -17.75 6.82 34.35
C MET A 108 -16.91 5.78 33.60
N GLY A 109 -17.29 5.46 32.37
CA GLY A 109 -16.51 4.61 31.47
C GLY A 109 -15.12 5.18 31.21
N LEU A 110 -15.05 6.47 30.87
CA LEU A 110 -13.78 7.18 30.69
C LEU A 110 -12.93 7.15 31.97
N PHE A 111 -13.53 7.39 33.15
CA PHE A 111 -12.81 7.38 34.42
C PHE A 111 -12.23 6.01 34.77
N VAL A 112 -13.00 4.93 34.58
CA VAL A 112 -12.53 3.56 34.83
C VAL A 112 -11.38 3.20 33.89
N MET A 113 -11.49 3.58 32.61
CA MET A 113 -10.44 3.34 31.62
C MET A 113 -9.17 4.13 31.91
N LEU A 114 -9.30 5.42 32.26
CA LEU A 114 -8.17 6.25 32.68
C LEU A 114 -7.52 5.74 33.96
N ARG A 115 -8.30 5.30 34.94
CA ARG A 115 -7.78 4.72 36.17
C ARG A 115 -7.00 3.43 35.89
N LYS A 116 -7.52 2.57 35.01
CA LYS A 116 -6.83 1.35 34.58
C LYS A 116 -5.53 1.68 33.87
N LEU A 117 -5.56 2.60 32.90
CA LEU A 117 -4.36 3.07 32.18
C LEU A 117 -3.32 3.63 33.15
N LEU A 118 -3.71 4.56 34.01
CA LEU A 118 -2.78 5.25 34.90
C LEU A 118 -2.21 4.33 35.98
N SER A 119 -3.02 3.38 36.49
CA SER A 119 -2.58 2.41 37.48
C SER A 119 -1.71 1.31 36.89
N GLU A 120 -2.02 0.80 35.70
CA GLU A 120 -1.31 -0.33 35.09
C GLU A 120 -0.09 0.12 34.29
N GLN A 121 -0.14 1.29 33.64
CA GLN A 121 0.89 1.74 32.70
C GLN A 121 1.75 2.89 33.23
N CYS A 122 1.19 3.78 34.05
CA CYS A 122 1.87 5.01 34.52
C CYS A 122 2.21 4.99 36.02
N SER A 123 2.03 3.84 36.70
CA SER A 123 2.27 3.63 38.14
C SER A 123 1.62 4.65 39.09
N ILE A 124 0.53 5.30 38.67
CA ILE A 124 -0.28 6.19 39.52
C ILE A 124 -1.52 5.44 39.97
N THR A 125 -1.52 4.97 41.22
CA THR A 125 -2.66 4.24 41.81
C THR A 125 -3.79 5.16 42.27
N ASP A 126 -3.49 6.45 42.43
CA ASP A 126 -4.34 7.39 43.15
C ASP A 126 -4.99 8.40 42.20
N LEU A 127 -5.71 7.94 41.16
CA LEU A 127 -6.57 8.83 40.37
C LEU A 127 -7.91 9.07 41.08
N SER A 128 -8.27 10.34 41.28
CA SER A 128 -9.55 10.75 41.87
C SER A 128 -10.42 11.51 40.87
N PHE A 129 -11.74 11.44 41.03
CA PHE A 129 -12.69 12.24 40.26
C PHE A 129 -12.47 13.76 40.43
N ALA A 130 -11.87 14.15 41.56
CA ALA A 130 -11.44 15.53 41.80
C ALA A 130 -10.41 16.01 40.77
N ASP A 131 -9.60 15.13 40.20
CA ASP A 131 -8.55 15.51 39.24
C ASP A 131 -9.11 15.86 37.86
N ILE A 132 -10.34 15.41 37.56
CA ILE A 132 -11.06 15.74 36.33
C ILE A 132 -11.95 16.98 36.54
N TYR A 133 -12.69 17.04 37.66
CA TYR A 133 -13.66 18.12 37.90
C TYR A 133 -13.10 19.36 38.59
N ARG A 134 -12.05 19.20 39.39
CA ARG A 134 -11.36 20.27 40.14
C ARG A 134 -9.85 20.05 40.07
N PRO A 135 -9.28 20.16 38.86
CA PRO A 135 -7.87 19.88 38.65
C PRO A 135 -7.00 20.77 39.54
N ASN A 136 -6.08 20.15 40.28
CA ASN A 136 -5.06 20.85 41.05
C ASN A 136 -3.77 20.89 40.22
N HIS A 137 -3.17 22.06 40.07
CA HIS A 137 -1.94 22.26 39.30
C HIS A 137 -0.84 21.24 39.64
N ALA A 138 -0.52 21.06 40.92
CA ALA A 138 0.57 20.17 41.33
C ALA A 138 0.30 18.71 40.97
N ARG A 139 -0.96 18.27 41.12
CA ARG A 139 -1.36 16.88 40.85
C ARG A 139 -1.53 16.62 39.36
N LEU A 140 -2.06 17.58 38.61
CA LEU A 140 -2.19 17.49 37.16
C LEU A 140 -0.81 17.44 36.50
N THR A 141 0.13 18.28 36.93
CA THR A 141 1.52 18.30 36.45
C THR A 141 2.21 16.95 36.68
N LYS A 142 2.00 16.36 37.87
CA LYS A 142 2.47 15.00 38.17
C LYS A 142 1.88 13.99 37.18
N ILE A 143 0.54 13.90 37.10
CA ILE A 143 -0.14 12.94 36.22
C ILE A 143 0.32 13.09 34.75
N LEU A 144 0.40 14.31 34.25
CA LEU A 144 0.83 14.58 32.86
C LEU A 144 2.29 14.21 32.62
N SER A 145 3.17 14.46 33.58
CA SER A 145 4.59 14.09 33.44
C SER A 145 4.77 12.57 33.31
N TYR A 146 4.04 11.80 34.12
CA TYR A 146 4.06 10.33 34.03
C TYR A 146 3.47 9.81 32.71
N ILE A 147 2.36 10.41 32.22
CA ILE A 147 1.78 10.06 30.91
C ILE A 147 2.75 10.37 29.77
N ILE A 148 3.38 11.55 29.78
CA ILE A 148 4.32 11.96 28.73
C ILE A 148 5.54 11.05 28.72
N ASN A 149 6.06 10.68 29.88
CA ASN A 149 7.16 9.72 29.97
C ASN A 149 6.79 8.34 29.41
N PHE A 150 5.55 7.88 29.65
CA PHE A 150 5.04 6.66 29.04
C PHE A 150 4.92 6.78 27.51
N VAL A 151 4.42 7.91 27.00
CA VAL A 151 4.34 8.17 25.55
C VAL A 151 5.73 8.18 24.92
N ARG A 152 6.71 8.86 25.52
CA ARG A 152 8.11 8.86 25.07
C ARG A 152 8.72 7.47 25.06
N PHE A 153 8.44 6.67 26.10
CA PHE A 153 8.87 5.27 26.14
C PHE A 153 8.24 4.47 25.00
N ARG A 154 6.94 4.63 24.75
CA ARG A 154 6.24 3.98 23.64
C ARG A 154 6.86 4.35 22.30
N GLU A 155 7.11 5.62 22.05
CA GLU A 155 7.75 6.12 20.82
C GLU A 155 9.15 5.53 20.61
N SER A 156 9.93 5.38 21.69
CA SER A 156 11.25 4.73 21.59
C SER A 156 11.15 3.25 21.15
N GLN A 157 10.07 2.57 21.52
CA GLN A 157 9.82 1.16 21.18
C GLN A 157 9.09 0.98 19.85
N THR A 158 8.52 2.05 19.26
CA THR A 158 7.82 1.99 17.96
C THR A 158 8.69 1.36 16.88
N THR A 159 9.99 1.66 16.85
CA THR A 159 10.90 1.07 15.84
C THR A 159 11.06 -0.45 15.94
N VAL A 160 10.88 -1.04 17.13
CA VAL A 160 10.92 -2.49 17.34
C VAL A 160 9.57 -3.10 16.97
N ILE A 161 8.49 -2.44 17.35
CA ILE A 161 7.12 -2.84 17.01
C ILE A 161 6.91 -2.84 15.50
N ASP A 162 7.35 -1.79 14.80
CA ASP A 162 7.23 -1.64 13.34
C ASP A 162 7.96 -2.77 12.61
N LYS A 163 9.15 -3.18 13.09
CA LYS A 163 9.87 -4.33 12.51
C LYS A 163 9.06 -5.62 12.61
N HIS A 164 8.50 -5.92 13.78
CA HIS A 164 7.69 -7.12 13.96
C HIS A 164 6.35 -7.03 13.22
N PHE A 165 5.78 -5.83 13.10
CA PHE A 165 4.58 -5.60 12.31
C PHE A 165 4.85 -5.83 10.82
N ASP A 166 5.95 -5.30 10.29
CA ASP A 166 6.39 -5.53 8.91
C ASP A 166 6.68 -7.00 8.64
N GLU A 167 7.31 -7.71 9.58
CA GLU A 167 7.52 -9.17 9.49
C GLU A 167 6.18 -9.94 9.46
N ALA A 168 5.22 -9.56 10.30
CA ALA A 168 3.90 -10.16 10.33
C ALA A 168 3.12 -9.91 9.04
N GLU A 169 3.13 -8.68 8.52
CA GLU A 169 2.48 -8.33 7.25
C GLU A 169 3.14 -9.03 6.06
N ARG A 170 4.48 -9.10 6.01
CA ARG A 170 5.19 -9.90 5.00
C ARG A 170 4.80 -11.37 5.06
N THR A 171 4.70 -11.93 6.26
CA THR A 171 4.29 -13.33 6.45
C THR A 171 2.85 -13.55 5.99
N LYS A 172 1.92 -12.65 6.34
CA LYS A 172 0.53 -12.69 5.90
C LYS A 172 0.39 -12.57 4.38
N LEU A 173 1.12 -11.65 3.75
CA LEU A 173 1.16 -11.53 2.29
C LEU A 173 1.71 -12.80 1.64
N ARG A 174 2.76 -13.39 2.22
CA ARG A 174 3.33 -14.65 1.73
C ARG A 174 2.32 -15.81 1.84
N VAL A 175 1.59 -15.88 2.96
CA VAL A 175 0.53 -16.86 3.16
C VAL A 175 -0.58 -16.68 2.12
N GLN A 176 -1.05 -15.44 1.89
CA GLN A 176 -2.06 -15.16 0.86
C GLN A 176 -1.61 -15.55 -0.55
N GLN A 177 -0.35 -15.26 -0.90
CA GLN A 177 0.24 -15.70 -2.17
C GLN A 177 0.23 -17.23 -2.29
N LEU A 178 0.70 -17.95 -1.27
CA LEU A 178 0.72 -19.41 -1.27
C LEU A 178 -0.69 -20.02 -1.36
N TYR A 179 -1.69 -19.41 -0.71
CA TYR A 179 -3.08 -19.84 -0.86
C TYR A 179 -3.59 -19.64 -2.29
N SER A 180 -3.29 -18.49 -2.91
CA SER A 180 -3.67 -18.24 -4.31
C SER A 180 -2.96 -19.18 -5.29
N GLU A 181 -1.69 -19.49 -5.06
CA GLU A 181 -0.92 -20.46 -5.85
C GLU A 181 -1.49 -21.87 -5.70
N LYS A 182 -1.83 -22.27 -4.47
CA LYS A 182 -2.48 -23.55 -4.18
C LYS A 182 -3.81 -23.67 -4.93
N GLU A 183 -4.68 -22.67 -4.85
CA GLU A 183 -5.98 -22.68 -5.53
C GLU A 183 -5.81 -22.79 -7.06
N ASN A 184 -4.87 -22.04 -7.63
CA ASN A 184 -4.54 -22.13 -9.05
C ASN A 184 -4.01 -23.51 -9.47
N LEU A 185 -3.17 -24.13 -8.65
CA LEU A 185 -2.65 -25.47 -8.90
C LEU A 185 -3.75 -26.54 -8.76
N GLU A 186 -4.63 -26.42 -7.77
CA GLU A 186 -5.79 -27.31 -7.61
C GLU A 186 -6.74 -27.22 -8.81
N ALA A 187 -7.00 -26.01 -9.31
CA ALA A 187 -7.80 -25.79 -10.51
C ALA A 187 -7.16 -26.44 -11.75
N ARG A 188 -5.84 -26.28 -11.94
CA ARG A 188 -5.09 -26.93 -13.04
C ARG A 188 -5.11 -28.45 -12.91
N LEU A 189 -4.96 -28.98 -11.70
CA LEU A 189 -5.01 -30.42 -11.44
C LEU A 189 -6.40 -30.98 -11.80
N MET A 190 -7.48 -30.28 -11.41
CA MET A 190 -8.84 -30.67 -11.77
C MET A 190 -9.07 -30.63 -13.29
N GLN A 191 -8.53 -29.63 -14.00
CA GLN A 191 -8.58 -29.57 -15.47
C GLN A 191 -7.87 -30.76 -16.10
N LEU A 192 -6.62 -31.05 -15.70
CA LEU A 192 -5.85 -32.18 -16.20
C LEU A 192 -6.52 -33.53 -15.90
N GLN A 193 -7.18 -33.67 -14.75
CA GLN A 193 -7.95 -34.89 -14.44
C GLN A 193 -9.16 -35.06 -15.36
N ARG A 194 -9.88 -33.98 -15.67
CA ARG A 194 -11.00 -34.01 -16.62
C ARG A 194 -10.50 -34.37 -18.02
N GLU A 195 -9.43 -33.72 -18.47
CA GLU A 195 -8.80 -34.03 -19.76
C GLU A 195 -8.35 -35.48 -19.83
N ARG A 196 -7.65 -35.98 -18.80
CA ARG A 196 -7.25 -37.39 -18.71
C ARG A 196 -8.45 -38.33 -18.79
N ALA A 197 -9.55 -38.04 -18.10
CA ALA A 197 -10.76 -38.85 -18.16
C ALA A 197 -11.40 -38.85 -19.56
N THR A 198 -11.38 -37.71 -20.27
CA THR A 198 -11.87 -37.64 -21.66
C THR A 198 -10.99 -38.43 -22.62
N VAL A 199 -9.66 -38.30 -22.50
CA VAL A 199 -8.69 -39.03 -23.31
C VAL A 199 -8.78 -40.53 -23.04
N GLU A 200 -8.93 -40.95 -21.78
CA GLU A 200 -9.07 -42.36 -21.43
C GLU A 200 -10.35 -42.97 -22.00
N LYS A 201 -11.48 -42.23 -21.99
CA LYS A 201 -12.71 -42.66 -22.66
C LYS A 201 -12.52 -42.81 -24.16
N ALA A 202 -11.93 -41.80 -24.82
CA ALA A 202 -11.66 -41.84 -26.26
C ALA A 202 -10.70 -42.99 -26.63
N ASN A 203 -9.68 -43.26 -25.81
CA ASN A 203 -8.78 -44.40 -26.01
C ASN A 203 -9.51 -45.73 -25.85
N LYS A 204 -10.36 -45.88 -24.83
CA LYS A 204 -11.19 -47.09 -24.66
C LYS A 204 -12.12 -47.34 -25.84
N GLU A 205 -12.74 -46.28 -26.39
CA GLU A 205 -13.56 -46.38 -27.61
C GLU A 205 -12.74 -46.82 -28.82
N LYS A 206 -11.55 -46.23 -29.02
CA LYS A 206 -10.63 -46.64 -30.10
C LYS A 206 -10.13 -48.07 -29.92
N GLU A 207 -9.82 -48.49 -28.69
CA GLU A 207 -9.42 -49.88 -28.39
C GLU A 207 -10.56 -50.86 -28.67
N ALA A 208 -11.80 -50.52 -28.32
CA ALA A 208 -12.97 -51.32 -28.66
C ALA A 208 -13.17 -51.43 -30.18
N GLN A 209 -13.07 -50.31 -30.90
CA GLN A 209 -13.12 -50.31 -32.38
C GLN A 209 -12.01 -51.17 -32.98
N LEU A 210 -10.77 -51.06 -32.48
CA LEU A 210 -9.65 -51.90 -32.93
C LEU A 210 -9.90 -53.37 -32.62
N ALA A 211 -10.49 -53.69 -31.47
CA ALA A 211 -10.84 -55.05 -31.09
C ALA A 211 -11.94 -55.64 -31.99
N GLU A 212 -12.87 -54.83 -32.50
CA GLU A 212 -13.88 -55.25 -33.49
C GLU A 212 -13.34 -55.33 -34.91
N LEU A 213 -12.45 -54.41 -35.31
CA LEU A 213 -11.87 -54.37 -36.65
C LEU A 213 -10.85 -55.49 -36.87
N LYS A 214 -10.05 -55.84 -35.87
CA LYS A 214 -9.05 -56.94 -35.96
C LYS A 214 -9.62 -58.29 -36.41
N PRO A 215 -10.75 -58.80 -35.87
CA PRO A 215 -11.33 -60.06 -36.34
C PRO A 215 -11.96 -59.91 -37.73
N LYS A 216 -12.59 -58.76 -38.04
CA LYS A 216 -13.13 -58.50 -39.39
C LYS A 216 -12.01 -58.48 -40.43
N LEU A 217 -10.87 -57.87 -40.12
CA LEU A 217 -9.69 -57.85 -40.99
C LEU A 217 -9.12 -59.26 -41.19
N ARG A 218 -9.02 -60.05 -40.11
CA ARG A 218 -8.61 -61.46 -40.19
C ARG A 218 -9.57 -62.32 -41.01
N GLN A 219 -10.88 -62.11 -40.86
CA GLN A 219 -11.89 -62.79 -41.68
C GLN A 219 -11.75 -62.40 -43.15
N LEU A 220 -11.56 -61.11 -43.44
CA LEU A 220 -11.32 -60.61 -44.79
C LEU A 220 -10.06 -61.21 -45.41
N ASP A 221 -8.95 -61.31 -44.66
CA ASP A 221 -7.72 -61.97 -45.12
C ASP A 221 -7.97 -63.46 -45.42
N ILE A 222 -8.68 -64.18 -44.55
CA ILE A 222 -9.04 -65.58 -44.82
C ILE A 222 -9.92 -65.69 -46.07
N THR A 223 -10.89 -64.79 -46.26
CA THR A 223 -11.73 -64.81 -47.48
C THR A 223 -10.94 -64.46 -48.73
N LYS A 224 -9.99 -63.51 -48.63
CA LYS A 224 -9.08 -63.16 -49.71
C LYS A 224 -8.22 -64.37 -50.09
N ASP A 225 -7.63 -65.06 -49.12
CA ASP A 225 -6.80 -66.24 -49.37
C ASP A 225 -7.61 -67.36 -50.03
N LYS A 226 -8.86 -67.59 -49.58
CA LYS A 226 -9.77 -68.55 -50.22
C LYS A 226 -10.11 -68.18 -51.66
N LEU A 227 -10.51 -66.93 -51.89
CA LEU A 227 -10.80 -66.44 -53.25
C LEU A 227 -9.56 -66.51 -54.15
N GLN A 228 -8.37 -66.26 -53.61
CA GLN A 228 -7.12 -66.36 -54.35
C GLN A 228 -6.78 -67.82 -54.68
N GLN A 229 -7.08 -68.77 -53.79
CA GLN A 229 -6.97 -70.20 -54.08
C GLN A 229 -7.99 -70.65 -55.14
N GLU A 230 -9.24 -70.22 -55.04
CA GLU A 230 -10.28 -70.50 -56.02
C GLU A 230 -9.93 -69.90 -57.39
N TRP A 231 -9.42 -68.67 -57.41
CA TRP A 231 -8.96 -68.01 -58.62
C TRP A 231 -7.82 -68.79 -59.28
N LYS A 232 -6.80 -69.20 -58.51
CA LYS A 232 -5.72 -70.07 -59.02
C LYS A 232 -6.24 -71.41 -59.53
N ARG A 233 -7.22 -72.01 -58.85
CA ARG A 233 -7.84 -73.27 -59.30
C ARG A 233 -8.58 -73.07 -60.62
N CYS A 234 -9.38 -72.02 -60.73
CA CYS A 234 -10.06 -71.67 -61.98
C CYS A 234 -9.04 -71.36 -63.09
N GLU A 235 -7.95 -70.67 -62.79
CA GLU A 235 -6.85 -70.41 -63.73
C GLU A 235 -6.25 -71.72 -64.25
N THR A 236 -5.87 -72.65 -63.36
CA THR A 236 -5.35 -73.96 -63.76
C THR A 236 -6.37 -74.79 -64.54
N GLU A 237 -7.67 -74.70 -64.20
CA GLU A 237 -8.71 -75.41 -64.95
C GLU A 237 -8.91 -74.78 -66.33
N THR A 238 -8.80 -73.45 -66.45
CA THR A 238 -8.85 -72.78 -67.75
C THR A 238 -7.63 -73.10 -68.60
N GLU A 239 -6.43 -73.20 -68.02
CA GLU A 239 -5.23 -73.66 -68.72
C GLU A 239 -5.38 -75.10 -69.18
N ARG A 240 -5.83 -76.00 -68.31
CA ARG A 240 -6.13 -77.39 -68.67
C ARG A 240 -7.19 -77.47 -69.77
N LEU A 241 -8.26 -76.68 -69.70
CA LEU A 241 -9.29 -76.64 -70.73
C LEU A 241 -8.75 -76.08 -72.05
N LYS A 242 -7.82 -75.12 -72.02
CA LYS A 242 -7.11 -74.63 -73.20
C LYS A 242 -6.21 -75.71 -73.78
N GLU A 243 -5.44 -76.43 -72.97
CA GLU A 243 -4.62 -77.57 -73.42
C GLU A 243 -5.49 -78.65 -74.05
N VAL A 244 -6.58 -79.05 -73.39
CA VAL A 244 -7.54 -80.02 -73.94
C VAL A 244 -8.17 -79.49 -75.22
N TYR A 245 -8.47 -78.19 -75.30
CA TYR A 245 -8.98 -77.57 -76.51
C TYR A 245 -7.93 -77.60 -77.63
N GLU A 246 -6.66 -77.32 -77.35
CA GLU A 246 -5.56 -77.39 -78.31
C GLU A 246 -5.28 -78.83 -78.76
N GLU A 247 -5.31 -79.81 -77.85
CA GLU A 247 -5.23 -81.24 -78.16
C GLU A 247 -6.42 -81.70 -79.02
N ARG A 248 -7.63 -81.24 -78.71
CA ARG A 248 -8.83 -81.52 -79.52
C ARG A 248 -8.78 -80.81 -80.86
N ALA A 249 -8.28 -79.58 -80.92
CA ALA A 249 -8.14 -78.82 -82.15
C ALA A 249 -7.09 -79.45 -83.08
N THR A 250 -5.94 -79.88 -82.54
CA THR A 250 -4.92 -80.63 -83.28
C THR A 250 -5.42 -82.02 -83.69
N SER A 251 -6.17 -82.71 -82.83
CA SER A 251 -6.84 -83.97 -83.19
C SER A 251 -7.87 -83.78 -84.29
N LEU A 252 -8.65 -82.70 -84.23
CA LEU A 252 -9.64 -82.33 -85.25
C LEU A 252 -8.93 -81.93 -86.55
N ASP A 253 -7.78 -81.25 -86.48
CA ASP A 253 -6.97 -80.94 -87.65
C ASP A 253 -6.35 -82.21 -88.27
N ASN A 254 -5.84 -83.14 -87.45
CA ASN A 254 -5.38 -84.45 -87.90
C ASN A 254 -6.52 -85.28 -88.53
N LEU A 255 -7.69 -85.31 -87.88
CA LEU A 255 -8.90 -85.94 -88.42
C LEU A 255 -9.41 -85.21 -89.67
N ARG A 256 -9.21 -83.91 -89.79
CA ARG A 256 -9.49 -83.15 -91.01
C ARG A 256 -8.49 -83.48 -92.09
N GLN A 257 -7.21 -83.66 -91.78
CA GLN A 257 -6.19 -84.10 -92.73
C GLN A 257 -6.41 -85.56 -93.16
N GLU A 258 -6.89 -86.43 -92.26
CA GLU A 258 -7.34 -87.80 -92.57
C GLU A 258 -8.65 -87.80 -93.35
N ALA A 259 -9.58 -86.90 -93.01
CA ALA A 259 -10.78 -86.66 -93.81
C ALA A 259 -10.43 -86.06 -95.16
N ASP A 260 -9.41 -85.21 -95.28
CA ASP A 260 -8.89 -84.64 -96.54
C ASP A 260 -8.19 -85.72 -97.38
N LYS A 261 -7.55 -86.70 -96.75
CA LYS A 261 -7.05 -87.92 -97.40
C LYS A 261 -8.19 -88.85 -97.84
N LEU A 262 -9.32 -88.86 -97.12
CA LEU A 262 -10.54 -89.62 -97.45
C LEU A 262 -11.54 -88.84 -98.33
N LYS A 263 -11.26 -87.55 -98.63
CA LYS A 263 -12.14 -86.65 -99.39
C LYS A 263 -12.20 -86.85 -100.91
N PRO A 264 -11.39 -87.70 -101.58
CA PRO A 264 -11.69 -88.05 -102.97
C PRO A 264 -12.79 -89.12 -103.13
N TYR A 265 -13.25 -89.80 -102.05
CA TYR A 265 -14.15 -90.97 -102.19
C TYR A 265 -15.54 -90.86 -101.60
N THR A 266 -15.95 -89.72 -101.05
CA THR A 266 -17.34 -89.52 -100.62
C THR A 266 -17.85 -88.14 -101.02
N LEU A 267 -17.82 -87.88 -102.34
CA LEU A 267 -18.75 -86.94 -102.93
C LEU A 267 -20.17 -87.47 -102.72
N GLN A 268 -21.00 -86.74 -101.97
CA GLN A 268 -22.31 -86.35 -102.50
C GLN A 268 -22.95 -85.21 -101.70
N LYS A 269 -23.37 -84.21 -102.48
CA LYS A 269 -24.24 -83.04 -102.22
C LYS A 269 -23.54 -81.77 -101.70
N PRO A 270 -22.94 -80.98 -102.62
CA PRO A 270 -22.35 -79.66 -102.33
C PRO A 270 -23.42 -78.57 -102.12
N GLU A 271 -24.65 -78.78 -102.58
CA GLU A 271 -25.65 -77.70 -102.65
C GLU A 271 -26.25 -77.31 -101.30
N THR A 272 -26.40 -78.25 -100.36
CA THR A 272 -26.89 -77.95 -98.98
C THR A 272 -25.78 -77.46 -98.06
N LEU A 273 -24.53 -77.84 -98.33
CA LEU A 273 -23.36 -77.42 -97.57
C LEU A 273 -22.90 -76.02 -97.98
N GLU A 274 -23.02 -75.64 -99.25
CA GLU A 274 -22.79 -74.27 -99.71
C GLU A 274 -23.87 -73.29 -99.21
N THR A 275 -25.14 -73.70 -99.11
CA THR A 275 -26.16 -72.85 -98.51
C THR A 275 -25.92 -72.66 -97.02
N ASN A 276 -25.61 -73.73 -96.28
CA ASN A 276 -25.33 -73.64 -94.85
C ASN A 276 -24.00 -72.92 -94.56
N LEU A 277 -22.98 -73.04 -95.42
CA LEU A 277 -21.74 -72.25 -95.32
C LEU A 277 -21.94 -70.80 -95.70
N ARG A 278 -22.81 -70.48 -96.67
CA ARG A 278 -23.20 -69.09 -96.98
C ARG A 278 -24.01 -68.49 -95.84
N GLU A 279 -24.92 -69.25 -95.24
CA GLU A 279 -25.69 -68.82 -94.06
C GLU A 279 -24.81 -68.67 -92.82
N LEU A 280 -23.93 -69.63 -92.50
CA LEU A 280 -23.00 -69.53 -91.39
C LEU A 280 -21.96 -68.44 -91.60
N ASN A 281 -21.46 -68.22 -92.82
CA ASN A 281 -20.60 -67.07 -93.08
C ASN A 281 -21.37 -65.75 -93.01
N ALA A 282 -22.64 -65.72 -93.42
CA ALA A 282 -23.48 -64.54 -93.26
C ALA A 282 -23.76 -64.24 -91.79
N THR A 283 -24.09 -65.24 -90.97
CA THR A 283 -24.28 -65.07 -89.51
C THR A 283 -22.97 -64.73 -88.80
N LEU A 284 -21.85 -65.33 -89.20
CA LEU A 284 -20.54 -65.01 -88.62
C LEU A 284 -20.08 -63.62 -89.03
N ALA A 285 -20.41 -63.15 -90.23
CA ALA A 285 -20.18 -61.78 -90.66
C ALA A 285 -21.08 -60.78 -89.90
N THR A 286 -22.35 -61.12 -89.66
CA THR A 286 -23.25 -60.26 -88.87
C THR A 286 -22.81 -60.21 -87.40
N GLU A 287 -22.47 -61.35 -86.79
CA GLU A 287 -21.96 -61.41 -85.42
C GLU A 287 -20.63 -60.66 -85.28
N ARG A 288 -19.70 -60.79 -86.23
CA ARG A 288 -18.47 -59.98 -86.25
C ARG A 288 -18.77 -58.49 -86.32
N SER A 289 -19.72 -58.08 -87.15
CA SER A 289 -20.13 -56.66 -87.23
C SER A 289 -20.76 -56.17 -85.92
N GLN A 290 -21.52 -57.03 -85.22
CA GLN A 290 -22.10 -56.71 -83.92
C GLN A 290 -21.03 -56.64 -82.83
N ILE A 291 -20.05 -57.53 -82.85
CA ILE A 291 -18.90 -57.50 -81.93
C ILE A 291 -18.09 -56.22 -82.15
N GLU A 292 -17.79 -55.84 -83.39
CA GLU A 292 -17.10 -54.57 -83.68
C GLU A 292 -17.90 -53.35 -83.20
N LEU A 293 -19.23 -53.37 -83.37
CA LEU A 293 -20.12 -52.32 -82.87
C LEU A 293 -20.06 -52.24 -81.32
N PHE A 294 -20.15 -53.39 -80.65
CA PHE A 294 -20.08 -53.46 -79.19
C PHE A 294 -18.70 -53.07 -78.67
N GLU A 295 -17.61 -53.46 -79.33
CA GLU A 295 -16.27 -53.03 -78.97
C GLU A 295 -16.09 -51.52 -79.11
N ARG A 296 -16.58 -50.91 -80.21
CA ARG A 296 -16.56 -49.44 -80.35
C ARG A 296 -17.37 -48.76 -79.25
N ARG A 297 -18.53 -49.30 -78.92
CA ARG A 297 -19.38 -48.78 -77.84
C ARG A 297 -18.72 -48.93 -76.47
N THR A 298 -18.09 -50.07 -76.20
CA THR A 298 -17.35 -50.31 -74.95
C THR A 298 -16.16 -49.37 -74.84
N ARG A 299 -15.39 -49.16 -75.91
CA ARG A 299 -14.29 -48.18 -75.92
C ARG A 299 -14.79 -46.75 -75.68
N ALA A 300 -15.90 -46.34 -76.30
CA ALA A 300 -16.50 -45.02 -76.07
C ALA A 300 -17.01 -44.85 -74.63
N LEU A 301 -17.63 -45.89 -74.06
CA LEU A 301 -18.05 -45.89 -72.65
C LEU A 301 -16.86 -45.90 -71.68
N GLN A 302 -15.78 -46.60 -72.02
CA GLN A 302 -14.53 -46.61 -71.25
C GLN A 302 -13.93 -45.21 -71.20
N THR A 303 -13.77 -44.54 -72.35
CA THR A 303 -13.26 -43.16 -72.41
C THR A 303 -14.14 -42.20 -71.61
N SER A 304 -15.47 -42.37 -71.71
CA SER A 304 -16.43 -41.59 -70.90
C SER A 304 -16.24 -41.82 -69.39
N SER A 305 -16.09 -43.08 -68.98
CA SER A 305 -15.81 -43.46 -67.59
C SER A 305 -14.50 -42.86 -67.09
N ASP A 306 -13.44 -42.88 -67.89
CA ASP A 306 -12.13 -42.31 -67.55
C ASP A 306 -12.20 -40.78 -67.41
N SER A 307 -13.02 -40.10 -68.22
CA SER A 307 -13.30 -38.66 -68.04
C SER A 307 -14.14 -38.37 -66.77
N PHE A 308 -15.06 -39.26 -66.38
CA PHE A 308 -15.78 -39.11 -65.12
C PHE A 308 -14.90 -39.34 -63.90
N THR A 309 -13.95 -40.27 -63.96
CA THR A 309 -13.01 -40.49 -62.85
C THR A 309 -12.07 -39.31 -62.66
N THR A 310 -11.56 -38.71 -63.75
CA THR A 310 -10.77 -37.46 -63.66
C THR A 310 -11.59 -36.29 -63.11
N CYS A 311 -12.83 -36.12 -63.58
CA CYS A 311 -13.71 -35.08 -63.04
C CYS A 311 -14.02 -35.31 -61.55
N ALA A 312 -14.21 -36.56 -61.12
CA ALA A 312 -14.41 -36.90 -59.71
C ALA A 312 -13.17 -36.59 -58.86
N THR A 313 -11.96 -36.86 -59.34
CA THR A 313 -10.72 -36.47 -58.64
C THR A 313 -10.58 -34.96 -58.53
N ASP A 314 -10.93 -34.22 -59.58
CA ASP A 314 -10.88 -32.76 -59.59
C ASP A 314 -11.89 -32.18 -58.59
N VAL A 315 -13.12 -32.68 -58.57
CA VAL A 315 -14.14 -32.29 -57.57
C VAL A 315 -13.66 -32.59 -56.15
N GLN A 316 -13.01 -33.73 -55.93
CA GLN A 316 -12.48 -34.07 -54.61
C GLN A 316 -11.35 -33.12 -54.19
N SER A 317 -10.50 -32.69 -55.14
CA SER A 317 -9.45 -31.69 -54.89
C SER A 317 -10.02 -30.31 -54.57
N LEU A 318 -11.05 -29.87 -55.31
CA LEU A 318 -11.75 -28.60 -55.08
C LEU A 318 -12.46 -28.61 -53.73
N THR A 319 -13.03 -29.75 -53.33
CA THR A 319 -13.65 -29.92 -52.01
C THR A 319 -12.63 -29.76 -50.90
N ARG A 320 -11.41 -30.31 -51.05
CA ARG A 320 -10.32 -30.12 -50.07
C ARG A 320 -9.88 -28.66 -50.00
N LEU A 321 -9.70 -28.00 -51.15
CA LEU A 321 -9.36 -26.58 -51.18
C LEU A 321 -10.43 -25.72 -50.51
N LEU A 322 -11.71 -26.03 -50.69
CA LEU A 322 -12.80 -25.34 -50.01
C LEU A 322 -12.82 -25.58 -48.50
N THR A 323 -12.49 -26.80 -48.03
CA THR A 323 -12.37 -27.06 -46.59
C THR A 323 -11.18 -26.33 -45.97
N ASP A 324 -10.05 -26.25 -46.68
CA ASP A 324 -8.88 -25.53 -46.23
C ASP A 324 -9.17 -24.02 -46.16
N LEU A 325 -9.78 -23.45 -47.21
CA LEU A 325 -10.20 -22.05 -47.27
C LEU A 325 -11.19 -21.70 -46.15
N SER A 326 -12.17 -22.58 -45.87
CA SER A 326 -13.09 -22.42 -44.75
C SER A 326 -12.36 -22.38 -43.41
N SER A 327 -11.35 -23.25 -43.23
CA SER A 327 -10.53 -23.27 -42.01
C SER A 327 -9.70 -22.00 -41.85
N ASP A 328 -9.19 -21.45 -42.94
CA ASP A 328 -8.39 -20.22 -42.92
C ASP A 328 -9.27 -18.99 -42.68
N LEU A 329 -10.47 -18.97 -43.24
CA LEU A 329 -11.46 -17.91 -43.01
C LEU A 329 -11.88 -17.89 -41.53
N GLN A 330 -12.07 -19.06 -40.91
CA GLN A 330 -12.33 -19.17 -39.47
C GLN A 330 -11.17 -18.61 -38.62
N LYS A 331 -9.91 -18.90 -38.99
CA LYS A 331 -8.74 -18.35 -38.30
C LYS A 331 -8.64 -16.84 -38.47
N GLU A 332 -8.97 -16.32 -39.65
CA GLU A 332 -8.99 -14.88 -39.93
C GLU A 332 -10.05 -14.17 -39.07
N GLU A 333 -11.25 -14.75 -38.95
CA GLU A 333 -12.30 -14.23 -38.07
C GLU A 333 -11.86 -14.20 -36.60
N ASP A 334 -11.21 -15.27 -36.12
CA ASP A 334 -10.67 -15.34 -34.75
C ASP A 334 -9.57 -14.28 -34.52
N GLU A 335 -8.65 -14.10 -35.47
CA GLU A 335 -7.62 -13.06 -35.39
C GLU A 335 -8.21 -11.65 -35.47
N GLN A 336 -9.22 -11.44 -36.31
CA GLN A 336 -9.93 -10.16 -36.40
C GLN A 336 -10.65 -9.83 -35.08
N ALA A 337 -11.26 -10.83 -34.43
CA ALA A 337 -11.88 -10.68 -33.11
C ALA A 337 -10.85 -10.40 -32.01
N LYS A 338 -9.65 -10.99 -32.07
CA LYS A 338 -8.54 -10.64 -31.17
C LYS A 338 -8.06 -9.22 -31.42
N ALA A 339 -7.90 -8.83 -32.69
CA ALA A 339 -7.46 -7.51 -33.08
C ALA A 339 -8.46 -6.41 -32.65
N SER A 340 -9.76 -6.68 -32.71
CA SER A 340 -10.79 -5.75 -32.20
C SER A 340 -10.67 -5.59 -30.67
N ARG A 341 -10.57 -6.69 -29.92
CA ARG A 341 -10.36 -6.65 -28.46
C ARG A 341 -9.09 -5.90 -28.07
N HIS A 342 -8.01 -6.10 -28.82
CA HIS A 342 -6.76 -5.37 -28.59
C HIS A 342 -6.88 -3.88 -28.91
N ARG A 343 -7.64 -3.49 -29.95
CA ARG A 343 -7.94 -2.08 -30.22
C ARG A 343 -8.77 -1.45 -29.11
N ASP A 344 -9.81 -2.14 -28.63
CA ASP A 344 -10.66 -1.64 -27.55
C ASP A 344 -9.85 -1.48 -26.26
N ALA A 345 -9.05 -2.48 -25.90
CA ALA A 345 -8.14 -2.41 -24.75
C ALA A 345 -7.11 -1.28 -24.90
N LEU A 346 -6.57 -1.06 -26.10
CA LEU A 346 -5.66 0.05 -26.36
C LEU A 346 -6.36 1.39 -26.18
N SER A 347 -7.58 1.54 -26.70
CA SER A 347 -8.40 2.75 -26.54
C SER A 347 -8.68 3.06 -25.06
N GLU A 348 -9.03 2.06 -24.25
CA GLU A 348 -9.22 2.21 -22.80
C GLU A 348 -7.92 2.63 -22.09
N ARG A 349 -6.79 2.03 -22.48
CA ARG A 349 -5.48 2.40 -21.93
C ARG A 349 -5.08 3.81 -22.32
N VAL A 350 -5.33 4.24 -23.56
CA VAL A 350 -5.09 5.62 -24.00
C VAL A 350 -5.94 6.60 -23.19
N SER A 351 -7.25 6.32 -23.02
CA SER A 351 -8.12 7.15 -22.17
C SER A 351 -7.61 7.23 -20.73
N SER A 352 -7.15 6.10 -20.17
CA SER A 352 -6.60 6.06 -18.82
C SER A 352 -5.32 6.90 -18.70
N VAL A 353 -4.45 6.86 -19.71
CA VAL A 353 -3.23 7.69 -19.75
C VAL A 353 -3.59 9.17 -19.85
N GLU A 354 -4.55 9.55 -20.69
CA GLU A 354 -5.01 10.94 -20.78
C GLU A 354 -5.56 11.46 -19.44
N ASP A 355 -6.30 10.63 -18.71
CA ASP A 355 -6.83 11.00 -17.39
C ASP A 355 -5.73 11.15 -16.34
N VAL A 356 -4.73 10.26 -16.35
CA VAL A 356 -3.54 10.39 -15.50
C VAL A 356 -2.75 11.65 -15.85
N GLU A 357 -2.53 11.96 -17.13
CA GLU A 357 -1.87 13.20 -17.54
C GLU A 357 -2.64 14.45 -17.12
N ARG A 358 -3.98 14.42 -17.18
CA ARG A 358 -4.80 15.53 -16.67
C ARG A 358 -4.61 15.70 -15.15
N GLN A 359 -4.61 14.61 -14.40
CA GLN A 359 -4.34 14.64 -12.96
C GLN A 359 -2.92 15.14 -12.64
N GLU A 360 -1.92 14.68 -13.39
CA GLU A 360 -0.54 15.14 -13.26
C GLU A 360 -0.44 16.65 -13.49
N ARG A 361 -1.03 17.17 -14.57
CA ARG A 361 -1.04 18.62 -14.85
C ARG A 361 -1.76 19.42 -13.76
N LEU A 362 -2.81 18.88 -13.16
CA LEU A 362 -3.50 19.52 -12.03
C LEU A 362 -2.62 19.55 -10.78
N LEU A 363 -1.96 18.44 -10.44
CA LEU A 363 -1.03 18.35 -9.31
C LEU A 363 0.20 19.25 -9.52
N GLN A 364 0.74 19.31 -10.74
CA GLN A 364 1.83 20.20 -11.09
C GLN A 364 1.46 21.67 -10.83
N LYS A 365 0.27 22.10 -11.24
CA LYS A 365 -0.24 23.45 -10.96
C LYS A 365 -0.43 23.71 -9.47
N GLN A 366 -0.88 22.72 -8.71
CA GLN A 366 -1.01 22.84 -7.25
C GLN A 366 0.37 22.96 -6.58
N LEU A 367 1.35 22.17 -7.03
CA LEU A 367 2.74 22.26 -6.58
C LEU A 367 3.33 23.63 -6.89
N ASP A 368 3.17 24.14 -8.11
CA ASP A 368 3.65 25.46 -8.50
C ASP A 368 3.01 26.58 -7.66
N SER A 369 1.71 26.46 -7.37
CA SER A 369 1.01 27.40 -6.50
C SER A 369 1.53 27.36 -5.05
N ILE A 370 1.78 26.16 -4.51
CA ILE A 370 2.33 26.00 -3.16
C ILE A 370 3.78 26.48 -3.10
N ASN A 371 4.59 26.17 -4.11
CA ASN A 371 5.97 26.65 -4.24
C ASN A 371 6.01 28.17 -4.33
N GLY A 372 5.15 28.78 -5.15
CA GLY A 372 5.03 30.24 -5.23
C GLY A 372 4.60 30.87 -3.90
N ARG A 373 3.69 30.24 -3.14
CA ARG A 373 3.32 30.69 -1.79
C ARG A 373 4.49 30.56 -0.80
N THR A 374 5.22 29.45 -0.88
CA THR A 374 6.38 29.18 -0.02
C THR A 374 7.51 30.16 -0.30
N GLU A 375 7.80 30.46 -1.56
CA GLU A 375 8.77 31.48 -1.94
C GLU A 375 8.38 32.88 -1.45
N LYS A 376 7.10 33.26 -1.57
CA LYS A 376 6.62 34.55 -1.03
C LYS A 376 6.80 34.63 0.48
N LEU A 377 6.52 33.54 1.20
CA LEU A 377 6.74 33.47 2.64
C LEU A 377 8.23 33.53 3.00
N ARG A 378 9.10 32.84 2.24
CA ARG A 378 10.56 32.90 2.42
C ARG A 378 11.10 34.31 2.18
N ARG A 379 10.76 34.94 1.06
CA ARG A 379 11.14 36.33 0.76
C ARG A 379 10.63 37.30 1.83
N GLY A 380 9.37 37.16 2.26
CA GLY A 380 8.84 37.99 3.34
C GLY A 380 9.52 37.76 4.70
N ALA A 381 10.03 36.56 4.97
CA ALA A 381 10.83 36.28 6.15
C ALA A 381 12.24 36.88 6.05
N GLU A 382 12.88 36.78 4.88
CA GLU A 382 14.18 37.40 4.58
C GLU A 382 14.10 38.92 4.70
N GLU A 383 13.13 39.57 4.05
CA GLU A 383 12.92 41.03 4.15
C GLU A 383 12.68 41.49 5.59
N LYS A 384 11.90 40.73 6.38
CA LYS A 384 11.69 41.03 7.81
C LYS A 384 12.97 40.85 8.63
N SER A 385 13.76 39.82 8.32
CA SER A 385 15.04 39.55 8.97
C SER A 385 16.07 40.63 8.66
N GLU A 386 16.18 41.05 7.40
CA GLU A 386 17.02 42.15 6.96
C GLU A 386 16.58 43.48 7.57
N GLY A 387 15.27 43.76 7.59
CA GLY A 387 14.71 44.94 8.26
C GLY A 387 14.98 44.94 9.77
N ALA A 388 14.92 43.77 10.43
CA ALA A 388 15.26 43.64 11.85
C ALA A 388 16.77 43.83 12.09
N ARG A 389 17.63 43.31 11.21
CA ARG A 389 19.09 43.53 11.26
C ARG A 389 19.43 45.01 11.08
N GLY A 390 18.85 45.68 10.07
CA GLY A 390 19.04 47.11 9.86
C GLY A 390 18.65 47.94 11.09
N ARG A 391 17.50 47.67 11.70
CA ARG A 391 17.08 48.33 12.95
C ARG A 391 18.02 48.03 14.12
N MET A 392 18.51 46.80 14.23
CA MET A 392 19.50 46.43 15.25
C MET A 392 20.81 47.19 15.06
N ASP A 393 21.29 47.34 13.82
CA ASP A 393 22.51 48.08 13.51
C ASP A 393 22.33 49.59 13.78
N GLU A 394 21.17 50.18 13.43
CA GLU A 394 20.81 51.55 13.79
C GLU A 394 20.81 51.75 15.31
N LEU A 395 20.13 50.86 16.05
CA LEU A 395 20.08 50.89 17.52
C LEU A 395 21.48 50.72 18.14
N GLN A 396 22.32 49.85 17.59
CA GLN A 396 23.70 49.71 18.02
C GLN A 396 24.51 50.98 17.73
N GLY A 397 24.29 51.63 16.59
CA GLY A 397 24.88 52.92 16.25
C GLY A 397 24.53 53.99 17.28
N VAL A 398 23.24 54.18 17.54
CA VAL A 398 22.73 55.12 18.55
C VAL A 398 23.28 54.77 19.95
N HIS A 399 23.33 53.48 20.31
CA HIS A 399 23.89 53.07 21.59
C HIS A 399 25.38 53.43 21.71
N ARG A 400 26.16 53.23 20.65
CA ARG A 400 27.59 53.62 20.61
C ARG A 400 27.75 55.13 20.77
N GLU A 401 26.90 55.93 20.12
CA GLU A 401 26.90 57.39 20.28
C GLU A 401 26.54 57.81 21.70
N LEU A 402 25.47 57.26 22.28
CA LEU A 402 25.09 57.52 23.67
C LEU A 402 26.17 57.12 24.68
N VAL A 403 26.89 56.02 24.43
CA VAL A 403 28.03 55.60 25.25
C VAL A 403 29.19 56.58 25.14
N LYS A 404 29.50 57.08 23.92
CA LYS A 404 30.51 58.12 23.72
C LYS A 404 30.11 59.42 24.42
N GLU A 405 28.88 59.88 24.25
CA GLU A 405 28.37 61.08 24.93
C GLU A 405 28.41 60.93 26.45
N ARG A 406 28.02 59.76 26.99
CA ARG A 406 28.08 59.49 28.43
C ARG A 406 29.54 59.50 28.91
N GLY A 407 30.47 58.97 28.12
CA GLY A 407 31.90 59.02 28.41
C GLY A 407 32.46 60.44 28.41
N GLU A 408 32.07 61.26 27.42
CA GLU A 408 32.49 62.67 27.32
C GLU A 408 31.89 63.52 28.44
N LYS A 409 30.59 63.40 28.70
CA LYS A 409 29.91 64.02 29.85
C LYS A 409 30.55 63.56 31.16
N GLY A 410 30.90 62.28 31.29
CA GLY A 410 31.64 61.75 32.43
C GLY A 410 33.01 62.43 32.63
N ARG A 411 33.79 62.58 31.56
CA ARG A 411 35.07 63.32 31.59
C ARG A 411 34.89 64.81 31.89
N GLU A 412 33.83 65.44 31.41
CA GLU A 412 33.50 66.82 31.75
C GLU A 412 33.12 66.99 33.22
N VAL A 413 32.31 66.08 33.75
CA VAL A 413 31.96 66.05 35.18
C VAL A 413 33.22 65.86 36.01
N GLU A 414 34.11 64.94 35.64
CA GLU A 414 35.38 64.74 36.36
C GLU A 414 36.28 65.98 36.29
N ARG A 415 36.40 66.61 35.11
CA ARG A 415 37.13 67.90 34.98
C ARG A 415 36.53 69.00 35.86
N ARG A 416 35.21 69.09 35.93
CA ARG A 416 34.52 70.04 36.81
C ARG A 416 34.77 69.70 38.28
N ARG A 417 34.73 68.41 38.66
CA ARG A 417 35.01 67.92 40.00
C ARG A 417 36.43 68.28 40.45
N VAL A 418 37.43 68.01 39.62
CA VAL A 418 38.83 68.39 39.89
C VAL A 418 38.98 69.92 40.03
N ARG A 419 38.28 70.72 39.20
CA ARG A 419 38.30 72.19 39.36
C ARG A 419 37.65 72.63 40.66
N ILE A 420 36.53 72.02 41.05
CA ILE A 420 35.87 72.31 42.33
C ILE A 420 36.83 71.97 43.47
N GLU A 421 37.45 70.80 43.46
CA GLU A 421 38.42 70.36 44.48
C GLU A 421 39.64 71.29 44.56
N GLN A 422 40.17 71.76 43.42
CA GLN A 422 41.25 72.75 43.39
C GLN A 422 40.82 74.10 43.96
N VAL A 423 39.59 74.54 43.70
CA VAL A 423 39.05 75.80 44.23
C VAL A 423 38.75 75.67 45.72
N GLU A 424 38.21 74.54 46.18
CA GLU A 424 37.99 74.23 47.58
C GLU A 424 39.32 74.21 48.34
N LYS A 425 40.37 73.61 47.77
CA LYS A 425 41.72 73.65 48.34
C LYS A 425 42.26 75.08 48.42
N LYS A 426 42.15 75.87 47.35
CA LYS A 426 42.55 77.29 47.37
C LYS A 426 41.75 78.11 48.40
N MET A 427 40.45 77.83 48.57
CA MET A 427 39.64 78.46 49.61
C MET A 427 40.08 78.05 51.01
N ALA A 428 40.47 76.79 51.22
CA ALA A 428 41.02 76.33 52.49
C ALA A 428 42.37 77.01 52.77
N ASP A 429 43.28 77.05 51.80
CA ASP A 429 44.59 77.71 51.91
C ASP A 429 44.42 79.23 52.20
N LEU A 430 43.48 79.91 51.52
CA LEU A 430 43.17 81.32 51.78
C LEU A 430 42.54 81.54 53.16
N LYS A 431 41.67 80.63 53.62
CA LYS A 431 41.13 80.70 54.98
C LYS A 431 42.23 80.56 56.02
N GLU A 432 43.14 79.62 55.83
CA GLU A 432 44.31 79.43 56.71
C GLU A 432 45.23 80.66 56.68
N GLN A 433 45.47 81.26 55.52
CA GLN A 433 46.21 82.52 55.41
C GLN A 433 45.52 83.67 56.15
N ILE A 434 44.21 83.85 55.98
CA ILE A 434 43.45 84.89 56.69
C ILE A 434 43.47 84.62 58.20
N GLU A 435 43.32 83.37 58.64
CA GLU A 435 43.42 83.01 60.06
C GLU A 435 44.80 83.32 60.62
N ASN A 436 45.88 83.03 59.87
CA ASN A 436 47.24 83.37 60.24
C ASN A 436 47.47 84.89 60.27
N GLU A 437 46.94 85.65 59.31
CA GLU A 437 47.01 87.11 59.32
C GLU A 437 46.23 87.73 60.48
N VAL A 438 45.04 87.20 60.78
CA VAL A 438 44.24 87.61 61.95
C VAL A 438 44.98 87.29 63.24
N GLN A 439 45.64 86.12 63.31
CA GLN A 439 46.44 85.74 64.47
C GLN A 439 47.66 86.63 64.62
N ALA A 440 48.39 86.93 63.54
CA ALA A 440 49.51 87.87 63.54
C ALA A 440 49.06 89.29 63.92
N ALA A 441 47.94 89.78 63.40
CA ALA A 441 47.36 91.06 63.78
C ALA A 441 46.93 91.09 65.25
N ARG A 442 46.40 89.99 65.79
CA ARG A 442 46.10 89.83 67.22
C ARG A 442 47.37 89.85 68.07
N GLU A 443 48.43 89.18 67.63
CA GLU A 443 49.72 89.19 68.32
C GLU A 443 50.34 90.59 68.33
N GLU A 444 50.32 91.31 67.20
CA GLU A 444 50.75 92.71 67.14
C GLU A 444 49.88 93.63 68.00
N TYR A 445 48.57 93.40 68.05
CA TYR A 445 47.67 94.13 68.95
C TYR A 445 48.02 93.89 70.43
N VAL A 446 48.31 92.64 70.81
CA VAL A 446 48.74 92.29 72.17
C VAL A 446 50.11 92.89 72.49
N LYS A 447 51.04 92.96 71.53
CA LYS A 447 52.31 93.67 71.69
C LYS A 447 52.10 95.18 71.87
N MET A 448 51.23 95.81 71.10
CA MET A 448 50.88 97.22 71.34
C MET A 448 50.22 97.42 72.70
N GLU A 449 49.31 96.52 73.12
CA GLU A 449 48.68 96.58 74.44
C GLU A 449 49.72 96.42 75.57
N SER A 450 50.70 95.54 75.41
CA SER A 450 51.80 95.38 76.37
C SER A 450 52.75 96.58 76.38
N HIS A 451 53.04 97.19 75.22
CA HIS A 451 53.79 98.45 75.12
C HIS A 451 53.05 99.61 75.79
N ILE A 452 51.72 99.71 75.62
CA ILE A 452 50.90 100.73 76.29
C ILE A 452 50.90 100.48 77.81
N ARG A 453 50.75 99.22 78.26
CA ARG A 453 50.83 98.88 79.68
C ARG A 453 52.21 99.14 80.28
N LEU A 454 53.29 98.89 79.54
CA LEU A 454 54.66 99.24 79.93
C LEU A 454 54.82 100.76 80.04
N TYR A 455 54.30 101.53 79.08
CA TYR A 455 54.32 102.99 79.13
C TYR A 455 53.51 103.56 80.31
N ILE A 456 52.35 102.96 80.62
CA ILE A 456 51.56 103.30 81.81
C ILE A 456 52.34 102.97 83.09
N ASN A 457 52.98 101.80 83.16
CA ASN A 457 53.80 101.41 84.32
C ASN A 457 55.06 102.31 84.46
N GLU A 458 55.70 102.71 83.36
CA GLU A 458 56.84 103.64 83.38
C GLU A 458 56.41 105.05 83.84
N MET A 459 55.22 105.52 83.41
CA MET A 459 54.60 106.75 83.89
C MET A 459 54.19 106.68 85.37
N GLU A 460 53.67 105.54 85.85
CA GLU A 460 53.36 105.35 87.27
C GLU A 460 54.63 105.25 88.13
N SER A 461 55.74 104.70 87.59
CA SER A 461 57.03 104.62 88.28
C SER A 461 57.81 105.95 88.36
N SER A 462 57.46 106.94 87.54
CA SER A 462 58.07 108.27 87.54
C SER A 462 57.28 109.31 88.37
N ILE A 463 56.20 108.87 89.04
CA ILE A 463 55.36 109.66 89.93
C ILE A 463 55.52 109.25 91.42
N SER A 464 56.41 108.29 91.73
CA SER A 464 56.99 108.12 93.08
C SER A 464 58.37 108.76 93.16
#